data_AF-A0A7W7JXN9-F1
#
_entry.id   AF-A0A7W7JXN9-F1
#
_cell.length_a   1.000
_cell.length_b   1.000
_cell.length_c   1.000
_cell.angle_alpha   90.00
_cell.angle_beta   90.00
_cell.angle_gamma   90.00
#
_symmetry.space_group_name_H-M   'P 1'
#
loop_
_entity.id
_entity.type
_entity.pdbx_description
1 polymer ?
#
loop_
_entity_poly.entity_id
_entity_poly.type
_entity_poly.pdbx_seq_one_letter_code
_entity_poly.pdbx_strand_id
1 'polypeptide(L)'
;MDTYEAALLLVADAYAAAVDANGGKSLARVATIVVNRGSFFERLRDGGGCTVQNLERLIEWFRVPGNWPLNIIPDVARTALVTMGRPAFEAAAA
;
A
#
# COMPACT_ATOMS: atom_id res chain seq x y z
N MET A 1 -11.33 10.01 4.95
CA MET A 1 -10.39 8.97 4.49
C MET A 1 -9.52 8.69 5.69
N ASP A 2 -9.65 7.52 6.32
CA ASP A 2 -8.84 7.21 7.49
C ASP A 2 -7.36 7.25 7.08
N THR A 3 -6.48 7.57 8.04
CA THR A 3 -5.05 7.82 7.78
C THR A 3 -4.35 6.62 7.12
N TYR A 4 -4.90 5.42 7.27
CA TYR A 4 -4.37 4.18 6.72
C TYR A 4 -4.61 4.04 5.22
N GLU A 5 -5.79 4.38 4.71
CA GLU A 5 -6.11 4.33 3.28
C GLU A 5 -5.29 5.35 2.50
N ALA A 6 -5.14 6.57 3.04
CA ALA A 6 -4.30 7.59 2.44
C ALA A 6 -2.82 7.16 2.38
N ALA A 7 -2.30 6.58 3.47
CA ALA A 7 -0.94 6.05 3.49
C ALA A 7 -0.77 4.85 2.54
N LEU A 8 -1.77 3.98 2.42
CA LEU A 8 -1.75 2.85 1.48
C LEU A 8 -1.77 3.34 0.02
N LEU A 9 -2.54 4.39 -0.28
CA LEU A 9 -2.52 5.02 -1.60
C LEU A 9 -1.17 5.65 -1.92
N LEU A 10 -0.51 6.28 -0.94
CA LEU A 10 0.85 6.81 -1.13
C LEU A 10 1.86 5.70 -1.48
N VAL A 11 1.76 4.54 -0.83
CA VAL A 11 2.58 3.35 -1.18
C VAL A 11 2.24 2.86 -2.59
N ALA A 12 0.96 2.80 -2.95
CA ALA A 12 0.51 2.38 -4.27
C ALA A 12 1.02 3.31 -5.38
N ASP A 13 0.99 4.62 -5.16
CA ASP A 13 1.49 5.63 -6.10
C ASP A 13 3.00 5.51 -6.29
N ALA A 14 3.75 5.32 -5.20
CA ALA A 14 5.19 5.07 -5.28
C ALA A 14 5.52 3.78 -6.05
N TYR A 15 4.72 2.74 -5.88
CA TYR A 15 4.86 1.50 -6.64
C TYR A 15 4.56 1.70 -8.13
N ALA A 16 3.47 2.41 -8.45
CA ALA A 16 3.11 2.74 -9.84
C ALA A 16 4.24 3.51 -10.53
N ALA A 17 4.78 4.54 -9.87
CA ALA A 17 5.91 5.30 -10.40
C ALA A 17 7.16 4.42 -10.65
N ALA A 18 7.44 3.47 -9.75
CA ALA A 18 8.54 2.52 -9.94
C ALA A 18 8.30 1.59 -11.13
N VAL A 19 7.06 1.13 -11.34
CA VAL A 19 6.68 0.28 -12.48
C VAL A 19 6.74 1.05 -13.79
N ASP A 20 6.29 2.30 -13.82
CA ASP A 20 6.34 3.14 -15.02
C ASP A 20 7.79 3.40 -15.45
N ALA A 21 8.70 3.56 -14.48
CA ALA A 21 10.11 3.80 -14.75
C ALA A 21 10.91 2.53 -15.11
N ASN A 22 10.55 1.36 -14.57
CA ASN A 22 11.41 0.16 -14.61
C ASN A 22 10.71 -1.11 -15.12
N GLY A 23 9.42 -1.03 -15.47
CA GLY A 23 8.58 -2.18 -15.73
C GLY A 23 8.18 -2.94 -14.45
N GLY A 24 7.33 -3.95 -14.59
CA GLY A 24 6.88 -4.76 -13.45
C GLY A 24 5.42 -5.19 -13.54
N LYS A 25 4.87 -5.66 -12.42
CA LYS A 25 3.44 -6.03 -12.32
C LYS A 25 2.64 -4.74 -12.13
N SER A 26 1.51 -4.61 -12.82
CA SER A 26 0.61 -3.47 -12.58
C SER A 26 0.01 -3.51 -11.17
N LEU A 27 -0.42 -2.36 -10.64
CA LEU A 27 -1.15 -2.30 -9.36
C LEU A 27 -2.39 -3.20 -9.34
N ALA A 28 -3.13 -3.27 -10.45
CA ALA A 28 -4.27 -4.17 -10.57
C ALA A 28 -3.86 -5.65 -10.45
N ARG A 29 -2.71 -6.03 -11.02
CA ARG A 29 -2.17 -7.39 -10.88
C ARG A 29 -1.74 -7.67 -9.44
N VAL A 30 -1.07 -6.72 -8.78
CA VAL A 30 -0.70 -6.84 -7.36
C VAL A 30 -1.95 -7.00 -6.49
N ALA A 31 -2.95 -6.15 -6.66
CA ALA A 31 -4.20 -6.25 -5.91
C ALA A 31 -4.94 -7.58 -6.14
N THR A 32 -4.87 -8.13 -7.36
CA THR A 32 -5.40 -9.46 -7.65
C THR A 32 -4.64 -10.56 -6.91
N ILE A 33 -3.30 -10.48 -6.83
CA ILE A 33 -2.47 -11.47 -6.14
C ILE A 33 -2.69 -11.42 -4.62
N VAL A 34 -2.78 -10.22 -4.05
CA VAL A 34 -2.73 -10.04 -2.58
C VAL A 34 -4.12 -10.09 -1.93
N VAL A 35 -5.12 -9.50 -2.58
CA VAL A 35 -6.47 -9.36 -2.02
C VAL A 35 -7.57 -9.89 -2.95
N ASN A 36 -7.19 -10.62 -4.00
CA ASN A 36 -8.11 -11.20 -4.99
C ASN A 36 -9.08 -10.17 -5.62
N ARG A 37 -8.62 -8.92 -5.80
CA ARG A 37 -9.46 -7.84 -6.34
C ARG A 37 -8.65 -6.82 -7.13
N GLY A 38 -8.65 -6.93 -8.46
CA GLY A 38 -7.87 -6.04 -9.33
C GLY A 38 -8.25 -4.55 -9.26
N SER A 39 -9.53 -4.24 -9.03
CA SER A 39 -10.03 -2.86 -8.92
C SER A 39 -9.90 -2.25 -7.51
N PHE A 40 -9.15 -2.90 -6.61
CA PHE A 40 -9.05 -2.48 -5.21
C PHE A 40 -8.56 -1.02 -5.07
N PHE A 41 -7.44 -0.67 -5.69
CA PHE A 41 -6.84 0.67 -5.54
C PHE A 41 -7.63 1.77 -6.23
N GLU A 42 -8.31 1.47 -7.34
CA GLU A 42 -9.24 2.40 -8.00
C GLU A 42 -10.39 2.75 -7.05
N ARG A 43 -11.07 1.73 -6.52
CA ARG A 43 -12.15 1.92 -5.54
C ARG A 43 -11.69 2.66 -4.28
N LEU A 44 -10.45 2.40 -3.84
CA LEU A 44 -9.87 3.08 -2.68
C LEU A 44 -9.69 4.58 -2.95
N ARG A 45 -9.23 4.95 -4.16
CA ARG A 45 -9.14 6.36 -4.60
C ARG A 45 -10.51 7.02 -4.71
N ASP A 46 -11.52 6.26 -5.13
CA ASP A 46 -12.91 6.73 -5.23
C ASP A 46 -13.61 6.89 -3.86
N GLY A 47 -12.87 6.75 -2.74
CA GLY A 47 -13.40 6.88 -1.39
C GLY A 47 -14.00 5.58 -0.82
N GLY A 48 -13.79 4.45 -1.48
CA GLY A 48 -14.10 3.13 -0.92
C GLY A 48 -13.19 2.79 0.26
N GLY A 49 -13.69 1.99 1.20
CA GLY A 49 -12.93 1.56 2.37
C GLY A 49 -12.08 0.31 2.14
N CYS A 50 -11.14 0.07 3.07
CA CYS A 50 -10.35 -1.15 3.16
C CYS A 50 -10.67 -1.89 4.48
N THR A 51 -10.73 -3.23 4.45
CA THR A 51 -10.77 -3.99 5.71
C THR A 51 -9.37 -4.07 6.30
N VAL A 52 -9.26 -4.14 7.63
CA VAL A 52 -7.97 -4.29 8.33
C VAL A 52 -7.17 -5.49 7.78
N GLN A 53 -7.82 -6.63 7.54
CA GLN A 53 -7.17 -7.80 6.97
C GLN A 53 -6.55 -7.55 5.58
N ASN A 54 -7.24 -6.80 4.72
CA ASN A 54 -6.71 -6.49 3.38
C ASN A 54 -5.57 -5.47 3.46
N LEU A 55 -5.67 -4.52 4.38
CA LEU A 55 -4.61 -3.56 4.68
C LEU A 55 -3.34 -4.30 5.13
N GLU A 56 -3.44 -5.22 6.10
CA GLU A 56 -2.32 -6.01 6.61
C GLU A 56 -1.63 -6.83 5.52
N ARG A 57 -2.40 -7.53 4.68
CA ARG A 57 -1.87 -8.31 3.55
C ARG A 57 -1.09 -7.44 2.56
N LEU A 58 -1.61 -6.25 2.25
CA LEU A 58 -0.94 -5.31 1.36
C LEU A 58 0.33 -4.74 1.99
N ILE A 59 0.29 -4.37 3.27
CA ILE A 59 1.47 -3.91 4.01
C ILE A 59 2.56 -4.98 4.01
N GLU A 60 2.21 -6.24 4.33
CA GLU A 60 3.13 -7.36 4.34
C GLU A 60 3.78 -7.56 2.95
N TRP A 61 2.97 -7.51 1.89
CA TRP A 61 3.47 -7.64 0.52
C TRP A 61 4.44 -6.51 0.15
N PHE A 62 4.08 -5.25 0.43
CA PHE A 62 4.93 -4.09 0.11
C PHE A 62 6.19 -3.97 0.98
N ARG A 63 6.25 -4.65 2.14
CA ARG A 63 7.44 -4.70 2.99
C ARG A 63 8.54 -5.61 2.47
N VAL A 64 8.27 -6.44 1.47
CA VAL A 64 9.27 -7.31 0.86
C VAL A 64 9.96 -6.55 -0.29
N PRO A 65 11.26 -6.23 -0.21
CA PRO A 65 11.93 -5.47 -1.27
C PRO A 65 11.83 -6.15 -2.64
N GLY A 66 11.91 -7.49 -2.70
CA GLY A 66 11.80 -8.27 -3.93
C GLY A 66 10.45 -8.19 -4.66
N ASN A 67 9.44 -7.57 -4.05
CA ASN A 67 8.16 -7.30 -4.69
C ASN A 67 8.16 -5.99 -5.49
N TRP A 68 9.17 -5.13 -5.30
CA TRP A 68 9.33 -3.87 -6.00
C TRP A 68 10.14 -4.07 -7.30
N PRO A 69 9.87 -3.28 -8.36
CA PRO A 69 10.55 -3.39 -9.66
C PRO A 69 12.09 -3.44 -9.60
N LEU A 70 12.69 -2.69 -8.68
CA LEU A 70 14.14 -2.59 -8.52
C LEU A 70 14.67 -3.37 -7.31
N ASN A 71 13.86 -4.22 -6.69
CA ASN A 71 14.17 -4.88 -5.42
C ASN A 71 14.49 -3.90 -4.27
N ILE A 72 14.02 -2.65 -4.36
CA ILE A 72 14.25 -1.57 -3.40
C ILE A 72 12.92 -0.89 -3.10
N ILE A 73 12.65 -0.66 -1.81
CA ILE A 73 11.49 0.10 -1.34
C ILE A 73 11.86 1.60 -1.32
N PRO A 74 11.20 2.45 -2.13
CA PRO A 74 11.40 3.91 -2.10
C PRO A 74 11.16 4.49 -0.71
N ASP A 75 11.90 5.52 -0.32
CA ASP A 75 11.85 6.06 1.05
C ASP A 75 10.46 6.61 1.42
N VAL A 76 9.74 7.23 0.47
CA VAL A 76 8.37 7.68 0.69
C VAL A 76 7.43 6.52 1.06
N ALA A 77 7.56 5.38 0.37
CA ALA A 77 6.77 4.19 0.65
C ALA A 77 7.20 3.55 1.97
N ARG A 78 8.51 3.53 2.26
CA ARG A 78 9.05 3.01 3.53
C ARG A 78 8.49 3.76 4.72
N THR A 79 8.49 5.09 4.68
CA THR A 79 7.92 5.92 5.75
C THR A 79 6.43 5.63 5.95
N ALA A 80 5.65 5.56 4.87
CA ALA A 80 4.24 5.22 4.94
C ALA A 80 3.97 3.81 5.52
N LEU A 81 4.78 2.81 5.14
CA LEU A 81 4.68 1.45 5.66
C LEU A 81 5.01 1.33 7.16
N VAL A 82 5.85 2.23 7.67
CA VAL A 82 6.16 2.33 9.10
C VAL A 82 5.01 2.98 9.87
N THR A 83 4.43 4.07 9.34
CA THR A 83 3.32 4.76 10.01
C THR A 83 2.05 3.92 10.06
N MET A 84 1.78 3.09 9.04
CA MET A 84 0.66 2.15 9.06
C MET A 84 0.84 0.98 10.04
N GLY A 85 2.08 0.63 10.41
CA GLY A 85 2.40 -0.48 11.29
C GLY A 85 2.56 -0.12 12.77
N ARG A 86 2.49 1.15 13.12
CA ARG A 86 2.44 1.58 14.52
C ARG A 86 0.96 1.49 14.94
N PRO A 87 0.61 0.78 16.04
CA PRO A 87 -0.71 0.98 16.62
C PRO A 87 -0.88 2.49 16.84
N ALA A 88 -2.07 3.02 16.58
CA ALA A 88 -2.41 4.41 16.88
C ALA A 88 -2.28 4.63 18.40
N PHE A 89 -1.07 4.86 18.90
CA PHE A 89 -0.81 5.11 20.31
C PHE A 89 -1.29 6.51 20.76
N GLU A 90 -1.93 7.27 19.88
CA GLU A 90 -2.52 8.57 20.21
C GLU A 90 -3.99 8.66 19.77
N ALA A 91 -4.77 7.64 20.09
CA ALA A 91 -6.23 7.77 20.23
C ALA A 91 -6.72 7.34 21.62
N ALA A 92 -5.81 7.30 22.61
CA ALA A 92 -6.14 7.05 24.00
C ALA A 92 -5.11 7.71 24.93
N ALA A 93 -5.17 9.03 25.07
CA ALA A 93 -4.70 9.74 26.25
C ALA A 93 -5.27 11.17 26.32
N ALA A 94 -6.27 11.31 27.20
CA ALA A 94 -6.75 12.49 27.93
C ALA A 94 -7.31 13.69 27.13
#